data_AF-C5LVM5-F1
#
_entry.id   AF-C5LVM5-F1
#
_cell.length_a   1.000
_cell.length_b   1.000
_cell.length_c   1.000
_cell.angle_alpha   90.00
_cell.angle_beta   90.00
_cell.angle_gamma   90.00
#
_symmetry.space_group_name_H-M   'P 1'
#
loop_
_entity.id
_entity.type
_entity.pdbx_description
1 polymer ?
#
loop_
_entity_poly.entity_id
_entity_poly.type
_entity_poly.pdbx_seq_one_letter_code
_entity_poly.pdbx_strand_id
1 'polypeptide(L)'
;MFCREIDFAMEGHNAVTRYLWAKNNIDAGLWRKLTNATEPPARCHQSYEHHLRRLCRKLRKTFDTDEALSRAEYKFNTCTQRSSETLFQFISRLETLADELVYLRAGPRESTLKRRLYDGLSSNDLKEKVETK
;
A
#
# COMPACT_ATOMS: atom_id res chain seq x y z
N MET A 1 11.98 -1.79 -2.19
CA MET A 1 11.96 -0.76 -3.27
C MET A 1 11.97 0.69 -2.76
N PHE A 2 11.07 1.10 -1.85
CA PHE A 2 11.08 2.47 -1.25
C PHE A 2 12.42 2.86 -0.58
N CYS A 3 13.14 1.91 0.02
CA CYS A 3 14.49 2.19 0.55
C CYS A 3 15.48 2.56 -0.55
N ARG A 4 15.39 1.92 -1.71
CA ARG A 4 16.24 2.28 -2.85
C ARG A 4 15.88 3.65 -3.40
N GLU A 5 14.60 4.03 -3.38
CA GLU A 5 14.17 5.39 -3.74
C GLU A 5 14.65 6.43 -2.72
N ILE A 6 14.55 6.14 -1.41
CA ILE A 6 15.12 7.01 -0.38
C ILE A 6 16.63 7.14 -0.57
N ASP A 7 17.34 6.02 -0.79
CA ASP A 7 18.79 6.01 -0.95
C ASP A 7 19.24 6.69 -2.26
N PHE A 8 18.46 6.58 -3.34
CA PHE A 8 18.72 7.20 -4.65
C PHE A 8 18.38 8.70 -4.65
N ALA A 9 17.18 9.09 -4.19
CA ALA A 9 16.74 10.47 -4.17
C ALA A 9 17.52 11.33 -3.16
N MET A 10 18.09 10.69 -2.13
CA MET A 10 18.77 11.35 -1.03
C MET A 10 20.22 10.86 -0.87
N GLU A 11 20.85 10.47 -1.97
CA GLU A 11 22.26 10.11 -2.02
C GLU A 11 23.12 11.26 -1.46
N GLY A 12 24.13 10.95 -0.65
CA GLY A 12 24.97 11.97 0.02
C GLY A 12 24.33 12.74 1.18
N HIS A 13 23.00 12.69 1.36
CA HIS A 13 22.33 13.37 2.47
C HIS A 13 22.37 12.57 3.79
N ASN A 14 22.35 13.29 4.92
CA ASN A 14 22.41 12.71 6.25
C ASN A 14 21.09 12.01 6.66
N ALA A 15 21.14 11.17 7.70
CA ALA A 15 19.99 10.36 8.15
C ALA A 15 18.74 11.17 8.55
N VAL A 16 18.91 12.39 9.07
CA VAL A 16 17.78 13.27 9.45
C VAL A 16 17.05 13.70 8.19
N THR A 17 17.78 14.22 7.19
CA THR A 17 17.20 14.66 5.93
C THR A 17 16.50 13.51 5.21
N ARG A 18 17.12 12.32 5.16
CA ARG A 18 16.50 11.12 4.57
C ARG A 18 15.19 10.72 5.26
N TYR A 19 15.18 10.73 6.59
CA TYR A 19 14.01 10.36 7.37
C TYR A 19 12.86 11.38 7.22
N LEU A 20 13.17 12.67 7.24
CA LEU A 20 12.18 13.74 7.03
C LEU A 20 11.63 13.74 5.59
N TRP A 21 12.48 13.48 4.61
CA TRP A 21 12.02 13.29 3.22
C TRP A 21 11.05 12.12 3.13
N ALA A 22 11.39 10.97 3.73
CA ALA A 22 10.49 9.81 3.74
C ALA A 22 9.14 10.11 4.42
N LYS A 23 9.15 10.88 5.51
CA LYS A 23 7.92 11.32 6.21
C LYS A 23 7.00 12.14 5.30
N ASN A 24 7.56 12.97 4.44
CA ASN A 24 6.79 13.87 3.57
C ASN A 24 6.34 13.22 2.26
N ASN A 25 6.99 12.12 1.84
CA ASN A 25 6.74 11.48 0.54
C ASN A 25 6.01 10.13 0.64
N ILE A 26 5.90 9.54 1.84
CA ILE A 26 5.08 8.36 2.07
C ILE A 26 3.68 8.81 2.51
N ASP A 27 2.64 8.18 1.97
CA ASP A 27 1.24 8.38 2.39
C ASP A 27 1.10 8.38 3.93
N ALA A 28 0.28 9.28 4.48
CA ALA A 28 0.15 9.46 5.92
C ALA A 28 -0.38 8.21 6.64
N GLY A 29 -1.27 7.44 6.00
CA GLY A 29 -1.77 6.17 6.50
C GLY A 29 -0.68 5.11 6.57
N LEU A 30 0.06 4.95 5.47
CA LEU A 30 1.19 4.02 5.38
C LEU A 30 2.34 4.41 6.33
N TRP A 31 2.67 5.69 6.42
CA TRP A 31 3.69 6.22 7.32
C TRP A 31 3.38 5.85 8.78
N ARG A 32 2.13 6.07 9.22
CA ARG A 32 1.69 5.73 10.58
C ARG A 32 1.79 4.22 10.86
N LYS A 33 1.44 3.37 9.89
CA LYS A 33 1.62 1.91 9.98
C LYS A 33 3.11 1.54 10.10
N LEU A 34 3.96 2.10 9.24
CA LEU A 34 5.40 1.81 9.23
C LEU A 34 6.10 2.30 10.50
N THR A 35 5.71 3.45 11.02
CA THR A 35 6.30 4.02 12.24
C THR A 35 5.65 3.52 13.52
N ASN A 36 4.59 2.72 13.47
CA ASN A 36 3.76 2.37 14.64
C ASN A 36 3.28 3.62 15.42
N ALA A 37 3.03 4.73 14.73
CA ALA A 37 2.75 6.03 15.36
C ALA A 37 3.83 6.51 16.36
N THR A 38 5.05 5.99 16.31
CA THR A 38 6.14 6.48 17.15
C THR A 38 6.51 7.89 16.70
N GLU A 39 6.58 8.83 17.64
CA GLU A 39 7.02 10.19 17.34
C GLU A 39 8.47 10.19 16.80
N PRO A 40 8.80 11.09 15.85
CA PRO A 40 10.16 11.23 15.38
C PRO A 40 11.08 11.63 16.55
N PRO A 41 12.30 11.06 16.65
CA PRO A 41 13.18 11.35 17.76
C PRO A 41 13.54 12.84 17.79
N ALA A 42 13.41 13.46 18.96
CA ALA A 42 13.74 14.87 19.13
C ALA A 42 15.26 15.08 18.94
N ARG A 43 15.64 15.76 17.86
CA ARG A 43 16.94 16.41 17.61
C ARG A 43 18.23 15.56 17.67
N CYS A 44 18.18 14.26 17.96
CA CYS A 44 19.38 13.40 18.01
C CYS A 44 19.66 12.70 16.68
N HIS A 45 20.74 13.09 15.99
CA HIS A 45 21.14 12.51 14.70
C HIS A 45 21.35 10.98 14.75
N GLN A 46 21.96 10.47 15.83
CA GLN A 46 22.18 9.03 16.04
C GLN A 46 20.85 8.26 16.16
N SER A 47 19.81 8.88 16.73
CA SER A 47 18.47 8.29 16.79
C SER A 47 17.82 8.20 15.41
N TYR A 48 18.05 9.18 14.51
CA TYR A 48 17.51 9.13 13.15
C TYR A 48 18.08 7.97 12.33
N GLU A 49 19.35 7.62 12.49
CA GLU A 49 19.92 6.43 11.83
C GLU A 49 19.23 5.14 12.25
N HIS A 50 18.95 4.99 13.55
CA HIS A 50 18.24 3.83 14.07
C HIS A 50 16.81 3.77 13.51
N HIS A 51 16.11 4.90 13.52
CA HIS A 51 14.75 5.01 12.99
C HIS A 51 14.69 4.77 11.48
N LEU A 52 15.66 5.29 10.71
CA LEU A 52 15.76 5.07 9.28
C LEU A 52 16.03 3.59 8.97
N ARG A 53 16.96 2.93 9.69
CA ARG A 53 17.19 1.49 9.56
C ARG A 53 15.94 0.68 9.88
N ARG A 54 15.20 1.04 10.93
CA ARG A 54 13.95 0.36 11.32
C ARG A 54 12.85 0.57 10.29
N LEU A 55 12.66 1.80 9.81
CA LEU A 55 11.76 2.14 8.72
C LEU A 55 12.09 1.30 7.49
N CYS A 56 13.37 1.23 7.12
CA CYS A 56 13.79 0.47 5.96
C CYS A 56 13.59 -1.03 6.09
N ARG A 57 13.87 -1.62 7.25
CA ARG A 57 13.56 -3.03 7.52
C ARG A 57 12.06 -3.31 7.39
N LYS A 58 11.21 -2.43 7.91
CA LYS A 58 9.76 -2.58 7.78
C LYS A 58 9.30 -2.44 6.34
N LEU A 59 9.78 -1.42 5.62
CA LEU A 59 9.52 -1.26 4.19
C LEU A 59 9.91 -2.52 3.39
N ARG A 60 11.10 -3.08 3.64
CA ARG A 60 11.54 -4.33 3.00
C ARG A 60 10.64 -5.52 3.38
N LYS A 61 10.31 -5.67 4.67
CA LYS A 61 9.41 -6.76 5.10
C LYS A 61 8.02 -6.64 4.49
N THR A 62 7.51 -5.42 4.37
CA THR A 62 6.18 -5.15 3.83
C THR A 62 6.14 -5.26 2.31
N PHE A 63 7.19 -4.83 1.61
CA PHE A 63 7.16 -4.61 0.16
C PHE A 63 8.18 -5.41 -0.67
N ASP A 64 9.25 -5.94 -0.07
CA ASP A 64 10.29 -6.72 -0.77
C ASP A 64 10.19 -8.23 -0.47
N THR A 65 9.00 -8.78 -0.19
CA THR A 65 8.83 -10.24 -0.09
C THR A 65 7.87 -10.74 -1.16
N ASP A 66 8.32 -11.70 -1.98
CA ASP A 66 7.48 -12.35 -3.00
C ASP A 66 6.23 -12.99 -2.38
N GLU A 67 6.31 -13.40 -1.11
CA GLU A 67 5.15 -13.82 -0.32
C GLU A 67 4.15 -12.70 -0.07
N ALA A 68 4.59 -11.46 0.21
CA ALA A 68 3.67 -10.34 0.40
C ALA A 68 2.95 -10.00 -0.90
N LEU A 69 3.67 -10.01 -2.02
CA LEU A 69 3.08 -9.86 -3.35
C LEU A 69 2.07 -10.97 -3.63
N SER A 70 2.47 -12.23 -3.50
CA SER A 70 1.59 -13.39 -3.74
C SER A 70 0.34 -13.36 -2.86
N ARG A 71 0.46 -12.97 -1.58
CA ARG A 71 -0.69 -12.83 -0.67
C ARG A 71 -1.60 -11.68 -1.06
N ALA A 72 -1.07 -10.54 -1.47
CA ALA A 72 -1.85 -9.38 -1.91
C ALA A 72 -2.60 -9.70 -3.21
N GLU A 73 -1.92 -10.32 -4.19
CA GLU A 73 -2.53 -10.76 -5.44
C GLU A 73 -3.64 -11.78 -5.20
N TYR A 74 -3.41 -12.77 -4.34
CA TYR A 74 -4.44 -13.73 -3.97
C TYR A 74 -5.69 -13.05 -3.39
N LYS A 75 -5.52 -12.18 -2.38
CA LYS A 75 -6.64 -11.45 -1.75
C LYS A 75 -7.41 -10.60 -2.75
N PHE A 76 -6.70 -9.91 -3.66
CA PHE A 76 -7.31 -9.09 -4.70
C PHE A 76 -8.10 -9.94 -5.69
N ASN A 77 -7.50 -11.04 -6.18
CA ASN A 77 -8.12 -11.90 -7.19
C ASN A 77 -9.34 -12.66 -6.67
N THR A 78 -9.36 -13.00 -5.38
CA THR A 78 -10.49 -13.68 -4.73
C THR A 78 -11.44 -12.72 -4.02
N CYS A 79 -11.32 -11.40 -4.24
CA CYS A 79 -12.16 -10.41 -3.57
C CYS A 79 -13.59 -10.45 -4.14
N THR A 80 -14.54 -10.95 -3.35
CA THR A 80 -15.97 -10.95 -3.67
C THR A 80 -16.76 -10.18 -2.61
N GLN A 81 -17.90 -9.63 -3.01
CA GLN A 81 -18.84 -8.93 -2.13
C GLN A 81 -19.41 -9.92 -1.13
N ARG A 82 -19.30 -9.60 0.16
CA ARG A 82 -19.85 -10.44 1.23
C ARG A 82 -21.36 -10.23 1.34
N SER A 83 -22.10 -11.23 1.82
CA SER A 83 -23.56 -11.18 1.97
C SER A 83 -24.05 -10.05 2.88
N SER A 84 -23.25 -9.64 3.86
CA SER A 84 -23.56 -8.54 4.79
C SER A 84 -22.97 -7.18 4.39
N GLU A 85 -22.26 -7.11 3.26
CA GLU A 85 -21.50 -5.93 2.85
C GLU A 85 -22.26 -5.11 1.81
N THR A 86 -22.35 -3.79 2.02
CA THR A 86 -22.93 -2.89 1.03
C THR A 86 -22.02 -2.77 -0.20
N LEU A 87 -22.57 -2.35 -1.33
CA LEU A 87 -21.79 -2.11 -2.54
C LEU A 87 -20.61 -1.16 -2.29
N PHE A 88 -20.84 -0.07 -1.56
CA PHE A 88 -19.81 0.91 -1.23
C PHE A 88 -18.69 0.31 -0.38
N GLN A 89 -19.05 -0.50 0.63
CA GLN A 89 -18.05 -1.18 1.48
C GLN A 89 -17.20 -2.16 0.67
N PHE A 90 -17.82 -2.91 -0.25
CA PHE A 90 -17.11 -3.80 -1.16
C PHE A 90 -16.14 -3.05 -2.07
N ILE A 91 -16.58 -1.97 -2.71
CA ILE A 91 -15.74 -1.12 -3.57
C ILE A 91 -14.54 -0.58 -2.77
N SER A 92 -14.79 0.01 -1.61
CA SER A 92 -13.72 0.57 -0.76
C SER A 92 -12.70 -0.49 -0.32
N ARG A 93 -13.15 -1.71 -0.03
CA ARG A 93 -12.27 -2.84 0.27
C ARG A 93 -11.46 -3.28 -0.94
N LEU A 94 -12.06 -3.33 -2.13
CA LEU A 94 -11.36 -3.66 -3.37
C LEU A 94 -10.31 -2.60 -3.73
N GLU A 95 -10.62 -1.31 -3.56
CA GLU A 95 -9.69 -0.19 -3.73
C GLU A 95 -8.51 -0.30 -2.77
N THR A 96 -8.77 -0.61 -1.49
CA THR A 96 -7.70 -0.80 -0.50
C THR A 96 -6.74 -1.92 -0.89
N LEU A 97 -7.24 -3.01 -1.48
CA LEU A 97 -6.41 -4.12 -1.97
C LEU A 97 -5.63 -3.73 -3.24
N ALA A 98 -6.23 -2.90 -4.10
CA ALA A 98 -5.55 -2.37 -5.29
C ALA A 98 -4.39 -1.45 -4.90
N ASP A 99 -4.59 -0.57 -3.91
CA ASP A 99 -3.53 0.29 -3.37
C ASP A 99 -2.40 -0.54 -2.78
N GLU A 100 -2.71 -1.62 -2.06
CA GLU A 100 -1.69 -2.55 -1.54
C GLU A 100 -0.80 -3.10 -2.67
N LEU A 101 -1.40 -3.49 -3.79
CA LEU A 101 -0.66 -3.93 -4.98
C LEU A 101 0.14 -2.81 -5.65
N VAL A 102 -0.36 -1.57 -5.66
CA VAL A 102 0.39 -0.39 -6.15
C VAL A 102 1.66 -0.19 -5.33
N TYR A 103 1.57 -0.26 -4.00
CA TYR A 103 2.74 -0.15 -3.13
C TYR A 103 3.76 -1.28 -3.34
N LEU A 104 3.30 -2.44 -3.82
CA LEU A 104 4.12 -3.60 -4.20
C LEU A 104 4.62 -3.53 -5.65
N ARG A 105 4.38 -2.42 -6.37
CA ARG A 105 4.68 -2.24 -7.81
C ARG A 105 4.02 -3.26 -8.74
N ALA A 106 2.91 -3.84 -8.29
CA ALA A 106 2.06 -4.74 -9.05
C ALA A 106 0.65 -4.16 -9.22
N GLY A 107 0.54 -2.82 -9.27
CA GLY A 107 -0.73 -2.11 -9.37
C GLY A 107 -1.60 -2.64 -10.51
N PRO A 108 -2.85 -3.04 -10.25
CA PRO A 108 -3.72 -3.59 -11.28
C PRO A 108 -4.09 -2.50 -12.29
N ARG A 109 -4.18 -2.88 -13.57
CA ARG A 109 -4.69 -2.00 -14.64
C ARG A 109 -6.16 -1.66 -14.37
N GLU A 110 -6.62 -0.52 -14.86
CA GLU A 110 -8.03 -0.10 -14.75
C GLU A 110 -8.99 -1.17 -15.29
N SER A 111 -8.66 -1.81 -16.42
CA SER A 111 -9.44 -2.91 -16.99
C SER A 111 -9.54 -4.11 -16.04
N THR A 112 -8.47 -4.41 -15.29
CA THR A 112 -8.45 -5.49 -14.30
C THR A 112 -9.32 -5.14 -13.10
N LEU A 113 -9.28 -3.89 -12.64
CA LEU A 113 -10.12 -3.40 -11.56
C LEU A 113 -11.61 -3.47 -11.92
N LYS A 114 -11.99 -2.99 -13.11
CA LYS A 114 -13.37 -3.09 -13.62
C LYS A 114 -13.85 -4.54 -13.68
N ARG A 115 -13.00 -5.44 -14.18
CA ARG A 115 -13.32 -6.87 -14.25
C ARG A 115 -13.44 -7.50 -12.86
N ARG A 116 -12.58 -7.13 -11.90
CA ARG A 116 -12.70 -7.61 -10.51
C ARG A 116 -13.96 -7.09 -9.83
N LEU A 117 -14.31 -5.83 -10.05
CA LEU A 117 -15.55 -5.26 -9.55
C LEU A 117 -16.74 -6.06 -10.07
N TYR A 118 -16.80 -6.29 -11.39
CA TYR A 118 -17.87 -7.07 -12.02
C TYR A 118 -17.94 -8.52 -11.48
N ASP A 119 -16.83 -9.25 -11.54
CA ASP A 119 -16.80 -10.66 -11.12
C ASP A 119 -17.08 -10.84 -9.63
N GLY A 120 -16.66 -9.87 -8.81
CA GLY A 120 -16.81 -9.90 -7.36
C GLY A 120 -18.19 -9.52 -6.85
N LEU A 121 -19.06 -8.91 -7.66
CA LEU A 121 -20.43 -8.55 -7.25
C LEU A 121 -21.27 -9.80 -6.97
N SER A 122 -22.07 -9.75 -5.90
CA SER A 122 -22.98 -10.85 -5.54
C SER A 122 -24.33 -10.78 -6.25
N SER A 123 -24.75 -9.61 -6.71
CA SER A 123 -26.04 -9.39 -7.40
C SER A 123 -25.89 -9.40 -8.91
N ASN A 124 -26.66 -10.26 -9.59
CA ASN A 124 -26.72 -10.32 -11.05
C ASN A 124 -27.33 -9.05 -11.67
N ASP A 125 -28.36 -8.47 -11.03
CA ASP A 125 -28.97 -7.20 -11.49
C ASP A 125 -27.98 -6.02 -11.48
N LEU A 126 -27.03 -6.02 -10.54
CA LEU A 126 -25.97 -5.01 -10.50
C LEU A 126 -24.87 -5.27 -11.53
N LYS A 127 -24.63 -6.54 -11.91
CA LYS A 127 -23.68 -6.89 -12.97
C LYS A 127 -24.15 -6.38 -14.33
N GLU A 128 -25.43 -6.54 -14.66
CA GLU A 128 -26.01 -6.06 -15.93
C GLU A 128 -25.90 -4.53 -16.11
N LYS A 129 -25.95 -3.76 -15.01
CA LYS A 129 -25.77 -2.30 -15.04
C LYS A 129 -24.32 -1.84 -15.23
N VAL A 130 -23.34 -2.72 -14.98
CA VAL A 130 -21.92 -2.44 -15.17
C VAL A 130 -21.47 -2.73 -16.61
N GLU A 131 -22.14 -3.65 -17.31
CA GLU A 131 -21.88 -3.96 -18.74
C GLU A 131 -22.45 -2.94 -19.72
N THR A 132 -23.43 -2.13 -19.31
CA THR A 132 -24.19 -1.23 -20.21
C THR A 132 -23.59 0.16 -20.43
N LYS A 133 -22.25 0.31 -20.40
CA LYS A 133 -21.57 1.55 -20.81
C LYS A 133 -20.28 1.33 -21.58
#